data_AF-A0A4R3JKQ3-F1
#
_entry.id   AF-A0A4R3JKQ3-F1
#
_cell.length_a   1.000
_cell.length_b   1.000
_cell.length_c   1.000
_cell.angle_alpha   90.00
_cell.angle_beta   90.00
_cell.angle_gamma   90.00
#
_symmetry.space_group_name_H-M   'P 1'
#
loop_
_entity.id
_entity.type
_entity.pdbx_description
1 polymer ?
#
loop_
_entity_poly.entity_id
_entity_poly.type
_entity_poly.pdbx_seq_one_letter_code
_entity_poly.pdbx_strand_id
1 'polypeptide(L)'
;MSRYEFEGKNCMVYADERFGEIRMVLGENGERRYVGIDIAECMGFEAPHKAVKRSNIPGKMVKVPWVSGNRHGETNARCFDKKEAEKFIRNGMLPPKGFKDWFSKEVAVEEKVDTGKVSLQDTEPKRGEETFAGDSTGVTKLFTRLDEIILEMLMLKKELAVKLEKTM
;
A
#
# COMPACT_ATOMS: atom_id res chain seq x y z
N MET A 1 7.61 -9.70 -1.10
CA MET A 1 6.86 -8.45 -1.26
C MET A 1 7.34 -7.51 -0.18
N SER A 2 7.91 -6.37 -0.59
CA SER A 2 8.55 -5.42 0.32
C SER A 2 7.90 -4.05 0.13
N ARG A 3 7.62 -3.36 1.23
CA ARG A 3 7.20 -1.96 1.21
C ARG A 3 8.22 -1.15 1.98
N TYR A 4 8.65 -0.04 1.42
CA TYR A 4 9.54 0.88 2.12
C TYR A 4 9.12 2.32 1.85
N GLU A 5 9.33 3.17 2.83
CA GLU A 5 9.09 4.60 2.70
C GLU A 5 10.37 5.29 2.23
N PHE A 6 10.22 6.32 1.42
CA PHE A 6 11.32 7.18 1.08
C PHE A 6 11.60 8.10 2.27
N GLU A 7 12.69 7.85 3.01
CA GLU A 7 13.04 8.62 4.21
C GLU A 7 12.94 10.15 3.96
N GLY A 8 12.15 10.83 4.78
CA GLY A 8 11.95 12.28 4.74
C GLY A 8 11.02 12.79 3.63
N LYS A 9 10.34 11.92 2.89
CA LYS A 9 9.35 12.31 1.88
C LYS A 9 8.08 11.49 2.06
N ASN A 10 6.93 12.13 1.89
CA ASN A 10 5.60 11.50 1.91
C ASN A 10 5.41 10.54 0.72
N CYS A 11 6.28 9.55 0.55
CA CYS A 11 6.34 8.66 -0.59
C CYS A 11 6.59 7.23 -0.13
N MET A 12 5.62 6.36 -0.33
CA MET A 12 5.73 4.92 -0.08
C MET A 12 6.01 4.20 -1.39
N VAL A 13 6.79 3.11 -1.34
CA VAL A 13 7.10 2.27 -2.49
C VAL A 13 6.56 0.87 -2.27
N TYR A 14 5.76 0.39 -3.20
CA TYR A 14 5.30 -1.00 -3.25
C TYR A 14 6.18 -1.77 -4.23
N ALA A 15 6.99 -2.71 -3.71
CA ALA A 15 7.88 -3.53 -4.51
C ALA A 15 7.38 -4.97 -4.59
N ASP A 16 7.23 -5.48 -5.81
CA ASP A 16 6.93 -6.86 -6.13
C ASP A 16 7.93 -7.40 -7.15
N GLU A 17 8.52 -8.56 -6.88
CA GLU A 17 9.52 -9.18 -7.77
C GLU A 17 8.96 -9.51 -9.17
N ARG A 18 7.63 -9.68 -9.29
CA ARG A 18 6.99 -10.09 -10.54
C ARG A 18 6.58 -8.91 -11.42
N PHE A 19 6.28 -7.78 -10.80
CA PHE A 19 5.67 -6.64 -11.48
C PHE A 19 6.55 -5.39 -11.44
N GLY A 20 7.44 -5.26 -10.46
CA GLY A 20 8.30 -4.10 -10.26
C GLY A 20 7.88 -3.25 -9.07
N GLU A 21 8.22 -1.98 -9.13
CA GLU A 21 8.06 -1.03 -8.03
C GLU A 21 7.09 0.07 -8.42
N ILE A 22 6.13 0.39 -7.54
CA ILE A 22 5.22 1.53 -7.70
C ILE A 22 5.37 2.46 -6.53
N ARG A 23 5.74 3.71 -6.81
CA ARG A 23 5.72 4.78 -5.82
C ARG A 23 4.31 5.36 -5.67
N MET A 24 3.93 5.60 -4.43
CA MET A 24 2.74 6.32 -4.02
C MET A 24 3.16 7.53 -3.22
N VAL A 25 2.57 8.69 -3.50
CA VAL A 25 2.82 9.94 -2.81
C VAL A 25 1.57 10.33 -2.04
N LEU A 26 1.75 10.65 -0.76
CA LEU A 26 0.73 11.21 0.09
C LEU A 26 0.78 12.75 -0.02
N GLY A 27 -0.27 13.33 -0.59
CA GLY A 27 -0.44 14.78 -0.63
C GLY A 27 -0.72 15.37 0.77
N GLU A 28 -0.58 16.69 0.90
CA GLU A 28 -0.82 17.43 2.16
C GLU A 28 -2.22 17.19 2.75
N ASN A 29 -3.20 16.91 1.90
CA ASN A 29 -4.58 16.62 2.29
C ASN A 29 -4.83 15.15 2.66
N GLY A 30 -3.79 14.32 2.73
CA GLY A 30 -3.91 12.86 2.85
C GLY A 30 -4.32 12.15 1.55
N GLU A 31 -4.33 12.88 0.42
CA GLU A 31 -4.66 12.32 -0.89
C GLU A 31 -3.54 11.43 -1.40
N ARG A 32 -3.84 10.15 -1.62
CA ARG A 32 -2.89 9.18 -2.19
C ARG A 32 -2.86 9.26 -3.70
N ARG A 33 -1.66 9.43 -4.27
CA ARG A 33 -1.44 9.44 -5.72
C ARG A 33 -0.34 8.48 -6.12
N TYR A 34 -0.62 7.65 -7.11
CA TYR A 34 0.31 6.64 -7.64
C TYR A 34 1.07 7.21 -8.83
N VAL A 35 2.38 6.99 -8.87
CA VAL A 35 3.22 7.48 -9.97
C VAL A 35 2.87 6.75 -11.25
N GLY A 36 2.40 7.48 -12.25
CA GLY A 36 1.90 6.89 -13.50
C GLY A 36 2.99 6.23 -14.34
N ILE A 37 4.21 6.77 -14.27
CA ILE A 37 5.37 6.22 -15.00
C ILE A 37 5.70 4.83 -14.48
N ASP A 38 5.74 4.65 -13.16
CA ASP A 38 5.99 3.37 -12.50
C ASP A 38 4.92 2.34 -12.85
N ILE A 39 3.64 2.73 -12.86
CA ILE A 39 2.55 1.84 -13.31
C ILE A 39 2.79 1.42 -14.78
N ALA A 40 3.22 2.35 -15.64
CA ALA A 40 3.49 2.04 -17.04
C ALA A 40 4.73 1.14 -17.20
N GLU A 41 5.77 1.31 -16.39
CA GLU A 41 6.92 0.40 -16.35
C GLU A 41 6.50 -1.01 -15.92
N CYS A 42 5.72 -1.11 -14.85
CA CYS A 42 5.21 -2.40 -14.35
C CYS A 42 4.27 -3.10 -15.35
N MET A 43 3.57 -2.32 -16.19
CA MET A 43 2.75 -2.84 -17.29
C MET A 43 3.59 -3.28 -18.50
N GLY A 44 4.90 -3.03 -18.52
CA GLY A 44 5.79 -3.41 -19.61
C GLY A 44 5.80 -2.43 -20.79
N PHE A 45 5.40 -1.17 -20.59
CA PHE A 45 5.52 -0.17 -21.65
C PHE A 45 7.00 0.15 -21.93
N GLU A 46 7.43 0.00 -23.18
CA GLU A 46 8.79 0.37 -23.62
C GLU A 46 9.09 1.87 -23.47
N ALA A 47 8.05 2.71 -23.53
CA ALA A 47 8.15 4.15 -23.31
C ALA A 47 7.11 4.65 -22.28
N PRO A 48 7.36 4.44 -20.98
CA PRO A 48 6.43 4.76 -19.88
C PRO A 48 5.93 6.21 -19.89
N HIS A 49 6.85 7.16 -20.07
CA HIS A 49 6.53 8.60 -20.15
C HIS A 49 5.56 8.92 -21.30
N LYS A 50 5.69 8.25 -22.45
CA LYS A 50 4.79 8.46 -23.60
C LYS A 50 3.42 7.85 -23.33
N ALA A 51 3.36 6.68 -22.71
CA ALA A 51 2.11 6.01 -22.34
C ALA A 51 1.27 6.89 -21.40
N VAL A 52 1.90 7.44 -20.35
CA VAL A 52 1.26 8.34 -19.38
C VAL A 52 0.84 9.68 -20.00
N LYS A 53 1.63 10.22 -20.94
CA LYS A 53 1.28 11.46 -21.65
C LYS A 53 0.10 11.26 -22.61
N ARG A 54 0.02 10.10 -23.26
CA ARG A 54 -1.04 9.76 -24.25
C ARG A 54 -2.32 9.21 -23.64
N SER A 55 -2.33 8.81 -22.36
CA SER A 55 -3.46 8.15 -21.72
C SER A 55 -4.73 9.02 -21.61
N ASN A 56 -4.62 10.33 -21.82
CA ASN A 56 -5.72 11.30 -21.68
C ASN A 56 -6.45 11.24 -20.32
N ILE A 57 -5.77 10.74 -19.28
CA ILE A 57 -6.31 10.65 -17.92
C ILE A 57 -5.93 11.92 -17.16
N PRO A 58 -6.87 12.54 -16.41
CA PRO A 58 -6.62 13.80 -15.69
C PRO A 58 -5.73 13.67 -14.43
N GLY A 59 -4.57 13.00 -14.54
CA GLY A 59 -3.60 12.92 -13.44
C GLY A 59 -2.91 14.26 -13.12
N LYS A 60 -2.45 14.40 -11.87
CA LYS A 60 -1.82 15.61 -11.31
C LYS A 60 -0.29 15.52 -11.39
N MET A 61 0.38 16.64 -11.67
CA MET A 61 1.84 16.71 -11.58
C MET A 61 2.26 16.88 -10.13
N VAL A 62 3.05 15.93 -9.63
CA VAL A 62 3.56 15.91 -8.25
C VAL A 62 5.07 15.71 -8.30
N LYS A 63 5.79 16.39 -7.40
CA LYS A 63 7.22 16.15 -7.21
C LYS A 63 7.40 14.80 -6.52
N VAL A 64 8.11 13.91 -7.18
CA VAL A 64 8.38 12.56 -6.66
C VAL A 64 9.88 12.36 -6.54
N PRO A 65 10.34 11.70 -5.46
CA PRO A 65 11.75 11.37 -5.31
C PRO A 65 12.17 10.37 -6.38
N TRP A 66 13.29 10.65 -7.05
CA TRP A 66 13.92 9.73 -7.99
C TRP A 66 15.29 9.31 -7.46
N VAL A 67 15.59 8.02 -7.55
CA VAL A 67 16.88 7.44 -7.18
C VAL A 67 17.41 6.60 -8.33
N SER A 68 18.68 6.78 -8.65
CA SER A 68 19.43 5.96 -9.59
C SER A 68 20.83 5.74 -9.03
N GLY A 69 21.02 4.60 -8.35
CA GLY A 69 22.24 4.30 -7.62
C GLY A 69 22.52 5.38 -6.57
N ASN A 70 23.68 6.03 -6.66
CA ASN A 70 24.07 7.10 -5.73
C ASN A 70 23.48 8.48 -6.04
N ARG A 71 22.73 8.64 -7.14
CA ARG A 71 22.09 9.91 -7.49
C ARG A 71 20.67 9.92 -6.99
N HIS A 72 20.34 10.92 -6.17
CA HIS A 72 18.99 11.18 -5.69
C HIS A 72 18.54 12.57 -6.13
N GLY A 73 17.25 12.72 -6.43
CA GLY A 73 16.67 14.00 -6.85
C GLY A 73 15.16 14.01 -6.73
N GLU A 74 14.55 15.07 -7.23
CA GLU A 74 13.10 15.19 -7.37
C GLU A 74 12.74 15.46 -8.82
N THR A 75 11.79 14.71 -9.33
CA THR A 75 11.26 14.91 -10.67
C THR A 75 9.76 15.15 -10.61
N ASN A 76 9.25 15.99 -11.50
CA ASN A 76 7.81 16.15 -11.63
C ASN A 76 7.27 14.97 -12.44
N ALA A 77 6.52 14.08 -11.77
CA ALA A 77 5.85 12.96 -12.41
C ALA A 77 4.35 13.17 -12.40
N ARG A 78 3.68 12.66 -13.43
CA ARG A 78 2.22 12.62 -13.46
C ARG A 78 1.76 11.47 -12.57
N CYS A 79 1.03 11.79 -11.53
CA CYS A 79 0.50 10.84 -10.56
C CYS A 79 -1.02 10.76 -10.69
N PHE A 80 -1.55 9.57 -10.47
CA PHE A 80 -2.96 9.22 -10.64
C PHE A 80 -3.60 8.89 -9.31
N ASP A 81 -4.85 9.26 -9.13
CA ASP A 81 -5.65 8.76 -8.01
C ASP A 81 -5.98 7.27 -8.22
N LYS A 82 -6.48 6.56 -7.19
CA LYS A 82 -6.85 5.13 -7.28
C LYS A 82 -7.72 4.81 -8.51
N LYS A 83 -8.80 5.58 -8.71
CA LYS A 83 -9.72 5.41 -9.84
C LYS A 83 -9.07 5.66 -11.20
N GLU A 84 -8.17 6.63 -11.26
CA GLU A 84 -7.44 6.99 -12.47
C GLU A 84 -6.38 5.96 -12.83
N ALA A 85 -5.67 5.44 -11.83
CA ALA A 85 -4.70 4.36 -11.98
C ALA A 85 -5.39 3.08 -12.46
N GLU A 86 -6.52 2.69 -11.87
CA GLU A 86 -7.32 1.56 -12.34
C GLU A 86 -7.81 1.75 -13.79
N LYS A 87 -8.21 2.97 -14.15
CA LYS A 87 -8.58 3.31 -15.53
C LYS A 87 -7.38 3.21 -16.48
N PHE A 88 -6.21 3.66 -16.05
CA PHE A 88 -4.97 3.54 -16.82
C PHE A 88 -4.60 2.08 -17.07
N ILE A 89 -4.65 1.24 -16.02
CA ILE A 89 -4.36 -0.19 -16.10
C ILE A 89 -5.35 -0.91 -17.02
N ARG A 90 -6.64 -0.56 -16.94
CA ARG A 90 -7.69 -1.12 -17.80
C ARG A 90 -7.51 -0.73 -19.27
N ASN A 91 -7.05 0.50 -19.53
CA ASN A 91 -6.89 1.04 -20.88
C ASN A 91 -5.55 0.65 -21.54
N GLY A 92 -4.55 0.25 -20.75
CA GLY A 92 -3.25 -0.13 -21.30
C GLY A 92 -3.30 -1.47 -22.04
N MET A 93 -2.41 -1.61 -23.02
CA MET A 93 -2.29 -2.86 -23.78
C MET A 93 -1.66 -3.93 -22.90
N LEU A 94 -2.46 -4.94 -22.53
CA LEU A 94 -2.05 -6.20 -21.89
C LEU A 94 -1.14 -6.04 -20.65
N PRO A 95 -1.68 -5.61 -19.49
CA PRO A 95 -0.95 -5.75 -18.24
C PRO A 95 -0.58 -7.23 -17.98
N PRO A 96 0.57 -7.50 -17.32
CA PRO A 96 0.92 -8.84 -16.89
C PRO A 96 -0.22 -9.53 -16.14
N LYS A 97 -0.40 -10.84 -16.34
CA LYS A 97 -1.49 -11.60 -15.69
C LYS A 97 -1.41 -11.44 -14.16
N GLY A 98 -2.49 -10.97 -13.55
CA GLY A 98 -2.57 -10.73 -12.10
C GLY A 98 -2.10 -9.36 -11.63
N PHE A 99 -1.56 -8.50 -12.51
CA PHE A 99 -1.14 -7.14 -12.13
C PHE A 99 -2.31 -6.28 -11.65
N LYS A 100 -3.47 -6.41 -12.29
CA LYS A 100 -4.69 -5.68 -11.88
C LYS A 100 -5.12 -6.07 -10.46
N ASP A 101 -5.14 -7.38 -10.17
CA ASP A 101 -5.56 -7.90 -8.87
C ASP A 101 -4.54 -7.56 -7.79
N TRP A 102 -3.25 -7.60 -8.13
CA TRP A 102 -2.16 -7.15 -7.27
C TRP A 102 -2.30 -5.66 -6.94
N PHE A 103 -2.45 -4.79 -7.95
CA PHE A 103 -2.63 -3.36 -7.74
C PHE A 103 -3.85 -3.08 -6.89
N SER A 104 -5.01 -3.67 -7.21
CA SER A 104 -6.24 -3.48 -6.44
C SER A 104 -6.12 -4.00 -5.00
N LYS A 105 -5.41 -5.12 -4.76
CA LYS A 105 -5.23 -5.68 -3.41
C LYS A 105 -4.29 -4.83 -2.56
N GLU A 106 -3.15 -4.42 -3.10
CA GLU A 106 -2.18 -3.56 -2.40
C GLU A 106 -2.80 -2.20 -2.08
N VAL A 107 -3.52 -1.61 -3.04
CA VAL A 107 -4.19 -0.32 -2.88
C VAL A 107 -5.44 -0.40 -1.98
N ALA A 108 -6.10 -1.55 -1.88
CA ALA A 108 -7.24 -1.76 -0.98
C ALA A 108 -6.84 -2.00 0.48
N VAL A 109 -5.65 -2.56 0.75
CA VAL A 109 -5.18 -2.82 2.11
C VAL A 109 -5.01 -1.52 2.91
N GLU A 110 -4.69 -0.41 2.26
CA GLU A 110 -4.51 0.87 2.95
C GLU A 110 -5.78 1.70 3.17
N GLU A 111 -6.95 1.32 2.63
CA GLU A 111 -8.21 2.03 2.94
C GLU A 111 -8.60 1.92 4.43
N LYS A 112 -7.94 1.04 5.20
CA LYS A 112 -8.13 0.85 6.65
C LYS A 112 -7.10 1.55 7.55
N VAL A 113 -6.21 2.38 7.01
CA VAL A 113 -5.33 3.20 7.84
C VAL A 113 -5.96 4.56 8.03
N ASP A 114 -6.71 4.67 9.12
CA ASP A 114 -7.33 5.89 9.62
C ASP A 114 -6.32 7.04 9.73
N THR A 115 -6.72 8.17 9.15
CA THR A 115 -6.58 9.52 9.68
C THR A 115 -6.04 9.61 11.12
N GLY A 116 -4.73 9.82 11.24
CA GLY A 116 -4.07 10.10 12.51
C GLY A 116 -2.81 10.92 12.26
N LYS A 117 -2.93 12.24 12.43
CA LYS A 117 -1.85 13.25 12.41
C LYS A 117 -0.52 12.72 12.96
N VAL A 118 0.58 12.89 12.23
CA VAL A 118 1.89 13.07 12.87
C VAL A 118 2.65 14.18 12.15
N SER A 119 2.74 15.30 12.86
CA SER A 119 3.66 16.40 12.60
C SER A 119 5.06 16.00 13.07
N LEU A 120 6.04 16.39 12.27
CA LEU A 120 7.49 16.40 12.45
C LEU A 120 7.98 16.60 13.89
N GLN A 121 9.00 15.81 14.29
CA GLN A 121 10.30 16.34 14.72
C GLN A 121 11.35 15.23 14.95
N ASP A 122 12.53 15.47 14.37
CA ASP A 122 13.90 15.13 14.80
C ASP A 122 14.26 13.68 15.17
N THR A 123 15.08 13.03 14.32
CA THR A 123 16.52 12.72 14.58
C THR A 123 17.10 11.75 13.53
N GLU A 124 18.16 12.15 12.83
CA GLU A 124 19.11 11.22 12.19
C GLU A 124 20.20 10.77 13.22
N PRO A 125 21.19 9.92 12.88
CA PRO A 125 21.07 8.51 12.51
C PRO A 125 22.08 7.65 13.31
N LYS A 126 21.69 6.52 13.91
CA LYS A 126 22.72 5.54 14.38
C LYS A 126 22.29 4.10 14.18
N ARG A 127 23.06 3.44 13.30
CA ARG A 127 23.34 2.01 13.27
C ARG A 127 23.52 1.47 14.69
N GLY A 128 22.67 0.54 15.09
CA GLY A 128 22.75 -0.17 16.36
C GLY A 128 21.61 -1.17 16.45
N GLU A 129 21.94 -2.41 16.80
CA GLU A 129 20.97 -3.43 17.19
C GLU A 129 20.12 -2.94 18.38
N GLU A 130 18.98 -3.61 18.58
CA GLU A 130 18.17 -3.68 19.81
C GLU A 130 16.82 -2.96 19.87
N THR A 131 15.80 -3.79 20.09
CA THR A 131 14.56 -3.58 20.87
C THR A 131 13.42 -2.75 20.27
N PHE A 132 12.46 -3.48 19.67
CA PHE A 132 11.07 -3.04 19.49
C PHE A 132 10.41 -2.78 20.86
N ALA A 133 10.33 -1.52 21.25
CA ALA A 133 9.40 -1.04 22.26
C ALA A 133 8.44 -0.01 21.61
N GLY A 134 7.62 -0.49 20.68
CA GLY A 134 6.56 0.28 20.02
C GLY A 134 5.19 -0.35 20.29
N ASP A 135 4.46 0.26 21.24
CA ASP A 135 3.04 0.06 21.58
C ASP A 135 2.48 -1.38 21.52
N SER A 136 3.06 -2.27 22.32
CA SER A 136 2.54 -3.63 22.56
C SER A 136 1.11 -3.63 23.12
N THR A 137 0.64 -2.51 23.67
CA THR A 137 -0.67 -2.35 24.31
C THR A 137 -1.84 -2.43 23.33
N GLY A 138 -1.67 -1.96 22.08
CA GLY A 138 -2.71 -2.04 21.05
C GLY A 138 -2.84 -3.46 20.48
N VAL A 139 -1.71 -4.10 20.21
CA VAL A 139 -1.63 -5.46 19.66
C VAL A 139 -2.11 -6.49 20.69
N THR A 140 -1.73 -6.35 21.96
CA THR A 140 -2.23 -7.20 23.05
C THR A 140 -3.74 -7.09 23.25
N LYS A 141 -4.32 -5.88 23.13
CA LYS A 141 -5.79 -5.69 23.17
C LYS A 141 -6.52 -6.36 22.01
N LEU A 142 -5.89 -6.44 20.83
CA LEU A 142 -6.45 -7.16 19.69
C LEU A 142 -6.39 -8.68 19.91
N PHE A 143 -5.30 -9.19 20.49
CA PHE A 143 -5.19 -10.61 20.85
C PHE A 143 -6.20 -11.01 21.92
N THR A 144 -6.40 -10.21 22.98
CA THR A 144 -7.43 -10.50 23.98
C THR A 144 -8.84 -10.52 23.37
N ARG A 145 -9.14 -9.60 22.44
CA ARG A 145 -10.42 -9.60 21.72
C ARG A 145 -10.57 -10.81 20.80
N LEU A 146 -9.48 -11.26 20.18
CA LEU A 146 -9.48 -12.49 19.37
C LEU A 146 -9.79 -13.71 20.24
N ASP A 147 -9.17 -13.81 21.42
CA ASP A 147 -9.38 -14.90 22.37
C ASP A 147 -10.83 -14.93 22.90
N GLU A 148 -11.41 -13.77 23.19
CA GLU A 148 -12.83 -13.65 23.56
C GLU A 148 -13.77 -14.18 22.47
N ILE A 149 -13.52 -13.82 21.20
CA ILE A 149 -14.31 -14.31 20.06
C ILE A 149 -14.17 -15.83 19.90
N ILE A 150 -12.95 -16.36 20.04
CA ILE A 150 -12.69 -17.80 19.96
C ILE A 150 -13.44 -18.55 21.07
N LEU A 151 -13.42 -18.03 22.30
CA LEU A 151 -14.16 -18.60 23.43
C LEU A 151 -15.66 -18.62 23.17
N GLU A 152 -16.23 -17.53 22.66
CA GLU A 152 -17.65 -17.44 22.31
C GLU A 152 -18.03 -18.48 21.23
N MET A 153 -17.21 -18.62 20.18
CA MET A 153 -17.41 -19.64 19.15
C MET A 153 -17.36 -21.06 19.71
N LEU A 154 -16.42 -21.35 20.62
CA LEU A 154 -16.32 -22.67 21.26
C LEU A 154 -17.52 -22.97 22.15
N MET A 155 -18.03 -21.97 22.87
CA MET A 155 -19.23 -22.12 23.70
C MET A 155 -20.47 -22.37 22.84
N LEU A 156 -20.65 -21.62 21.76
CA LEU A 156 -21.73 -21.84 20.79
C LEU A 156 -21.62 -23.24 20.16
N LYS A 157 -20.43 -23.68 19.78
CA LYS A 157 -20.19 -25.03 19.27
C LYS A 157 -20.59 -26.11 20.29
N LYS A 158 -20.26 -25.93 21.57
CA LYS A 158 -20.64 -26.85 22.64
C LYS A 158 -22.14 -26.89 22.86
N GLU A 159 -22.81 -25.73 22.86
CA GLU A 159 -24.28 -25.67 22.97
C GLU A 159 -24.97 -26.35 21.80
N LEU A 160 -24.47 -26.15 20.57
CA LEU A 160 -24.98 -26.84 19.39
C LEU A 160 -24.78 -28.35 19.47
N ALA A 161 -23.62 -28.82 19.93
CA ALA A 161 -23.35 -30.25 20.13
C ALA A 161 -24.32 -30.87 21.16
N VAL A 162 -24.54 -30.20 22.30
CA VAL A 162 -25.50 -30.68 23.33
C VAL A 162 -26.93 -30.69 22.80
N LYS A 163 -27.32 -29.68 21.99
CA LYS A 163 -28.65 -29.66 21.36
C LYS A 163 -28.80 -30.76 20.31
N LEU A 164 -27.74 -31.07 19.56
CA LEU A 164 -27.71 -32.15 18.59
C LEU A 164 -27.83 -33.53 19.27
N GLU A 165 -27.11 -33.76 20.37
CA GLU A 165 -27.21 -35.00 21.17
C GLU A 165 -28.59 -35.19 21.82
N LYS A 166 -29.33 -34.11 22.09
CA LYS A 166 -30.70 -34.17 22.62
C LYS A 166 -31.78 -34.37 21.54
N THR A 167 -31.42 -34.22 20.28
CA THR A 167 -32.34 -34.37 19.13
C THR A 167 -32.14 -35.67 18.35
N MET A 168 -31.11 -36.45 18.69
CA MET A 168 -30.94 -37.86 18.33
C MET A 168 -31.46 -38.77 19.45
#